data_AF-A0A534JYL1-F1
#
_entry.id   AF-A0A534JYL1-F1
#
_cell.length_a   1.000
_cell.length_b   1.000
_cell.length_c   1.000
_cell.angle_alpha   90.00
_cell.angle_beta   90.00
_cell.angle_gamma   90.00
#
_symmetry.space_group_name_H-M   'P 1'
#
loop_
_entity.id
_entity.type
_entity.pdbx_description
1 polymer ?
#
loop_
_entity_poly.entity_id
_entity_poly.type
_entity_poly.pdbx_seq_one_letter_code
_entity_poly.pdbx_strand_id
1 'polypeptide(L)'
;MARPVNLRRDRLLFFLGIILLLAGGPGLVAGSVAHDSLRVPVLGNAYDAFGWVNQTALGIGIVLLLVGIMFLFLALRGGIVSEAQAREIGLGRSRT
;
A
#
# COMPACT_ATOMS: atom_id res chain seq x y z
N MET A 1 -6.95 26.20 -11.10
CA MET A 1 -5.76 25.81 -11.88
C MET A 1 -5.73 24.30 -12.01
N ALA A 2 -5.84 23.76 -13.23
CA ALA A 2 -5.71 22.32 -13.46
C ALA A 2 -4.23 21.93 -13.30
N ARG A 3 -3.94 20.95 -12.43
CA ARG A 3 -2.57 20.46 -12.19
C ARG A 3 -2.20 19.52 -13.36
N PRO A 4 -1.00 19.63 -13.95
CA PRO A 4 -0.60 18.72 -15.03
C PRO A 4 -0.59 17.27 -14.52
N VAL A 5 -1.25 16.37 -15.26
CA VAL A 5 -1.36 14.94 -14.92
C VAL A 5 0.01 14.29 -15.09
N ASN A 6 0.54 13.64 -14.05
CA ASN A 6 1.79 12.88 -14.14
C ASN A 6 1.53 11.40 -13.94
N LEU A 7 1.16 10.74 -15.03
CA LEU A 7 0.70 9.35 -15.05
C LEU A 7 1.70 8.35 -14.47
N ARG A 8 3.02 8.58 -14.66
CA ARG A 8 4.05 7.70 -14.11
C ARG A 8 4.09 7.80 -12.59
N ARG A 9 4.10 9.03 -12.06
CA ARG A 9 4.06 9.29 -10.62
C ARG A 9 2.78 8.76 -10.01
N ASP A 10 1.64 9.05 -10.62
CA ASP A 10 0.33 8.71 -10.05
C ASP A 10 0.12 7.19 -10.05
N ARG A 11 0.57 6.48 -11.10
CA ARG A 11 0.62 5.01 -11.14
C ARG A 11 1.53 4.44 -10.05
N LEU A 12 2.73 4.99 -9.88
CA LEU A 12 3.67 4.55 -8.83
C LEU A 12 3.06 4.72 -7.44
N LEU A 13 2.53 5.91 -7.15
CA LEU A 13 1.88 6.22 -5.87
C LEU A 13 0.67 5.32 -5.63
N PHE A 14 -0.12 5.03 -6.66
CA PHE A 14 -1.26 4.13 -6.55
C PHE A 14 -0.83 2.72 -6.11
N PHE A 15 0.09 2.09 -6.85
CA PHE A 15 0.52 0.73 -6.52
C PHE A 15 1.26 0.66 -5.17
N LEU A 16 2.12 1.63 -4.88
CA LEU A 16 2.80 1.69 -3.60
C LEU A 16 1.81 1.90 -2.46
N GLY A 17 0.79 2.75 -2.66
CA GLY A 17 -0.29 2.95 -1.73
C GLY A 17 -1.07 1.67 -1.42
N ILE A 18 -1.42 0.89 -2.45
CA ILE A 18 -2.07 -0.42 -2.28
C ILE A 18 -1.18 -1.39 -1.50
N ILE A 19 0.11 -1.50 -1.84
CA ILE A 19 1.05 -2.39 -1.15
C ILE A 19 1.13 -2.04 0.33
N LEU A 20 1.30 -0.75 0.66
CA LEU A 20 1.40 -0.28 2.03
C LEU A 20 0.10 -0.50 2.82
N LEU A 21 -1.06 -0.28 2.17
CA LEU A 21 -2.36 -0.51 2.78
C LEU A 21 -2.57 -2.00 3.12
N LEU A 22 -2.26 -2.88 2.17
CA LEU A 22 -2.41 -4.34 2.33
C LEU A 22 -1.42 -4.91 3.33
N ALA A 23 -0.15 -4.49 3.27
CA ALA A 23 0.86 -4.92 4.23
C ALA A 23 0.57 -4.38 5.63
N GLY A 24 0.25 -3.10 5.76
CA GLY A 24 0.03 -2.41 7.02
C GLY A 24 -1.22 -2.84 7.77
N GLY A 25 -2.32 -3.10 7.05
CA GLY A 25 -3.57 -3.56 7.65
C GLY A 25 -3.67 -5.10 7.65
N PRO A 26 -4.27 -5.71 6.61
CA PRO A 26 -4.49 -7.16 6.56
C PRO A 26 -3.23 -8.00 6.79
N GLY A 27 -2.09 -7.59 6.23
CA GLY A 27 -0.83 -8.32 6.30
C GLY A 27 -0.30 -8.44 7.72
N LEU A 28 -0.24 -7.34 8.47
CA LEU A 28 0.22 -7.35 9.86
C LEU A 28 -0.79 -7.98 10.81
N VAL A 29 -2.10 -7.82 10.57
CA VAL A 29 -3.13 -8.55 11.34
C VAL A 29 -2.96 -10.07 11.17
N ALA A 30 -2.87 -10.54 9.92
CA ALA A 30 -2.64 -11.95 9.62
C ALA A 30 -1.30 -12.43 10.20
N GLY A 31 -0.25 -11.61 10.13
CA GLY A 31 1.05 -11.87 10.72
C GLY A 31 1.00 -12.03 12.23
N SER A 32 0.32 -11.15 12.96
CA SER A 32 0.14 -11.25 14.40
C SER A 32 -0.66 -12.50 14.81
N VAL A 33 -1.73 -12.81 14.08
CA VAL A 33 -2.50 -14.05 14.33
C VAL A 33 -1.64 -15.28 14.09
N ALA A 34 -0.85 -15.29 13.00
CA ALA A 34 0.06 -16.39 12.69
C ALA A 34 1.17 -16.52 13.73
N HIS A 35 1.76 -15.41 14.18
CA HIS A 35 2.78 -15.38 15.23
C HIS A 35 2.27 -16.05 16.50
N ASP A 36 1.09 -15.68 16.98
CA ASP A 36 0.54 -16.19 18.24
C ASP A 36 0.03 -17.63 18.09
N SER A 37 -0.72 -17.91 17.03
CA SER A 37 -1.40 -19.20 16.85
C SER A 37 -0.46 -20.33 16.45
N LEU A 38 0.53 -20.03 15.61
CA LEU A 38 1.51 -21.01 15.13
C LEU A 38 2.80 -20.97 15.93
N ARG A 39 2.88 -20.08 16.94
CA ARG A 39 4.07 -19.84 17.76
C ARG A 39 5.31 -19.59 16.90
N VAL A 40 5.14 -18.79 15.82
CA VAL A 40 6.24 -18.44 14.93
C VAL A 40 7.19 -17.54 15.71
N PRO A 41 8.45 -17.96 15.95
CA PRO A 41 9.38 -17.18 16.75
C PRO A 41 9.94 -16.03 15.91
N VAL A 42 9.19 -14.93 15.80
CA VAL A 42 9.67 -13.72 15.14
C VAL A 42 10.60 -12.95 16.06
N LEU A 43 10.18 -12.69 17.31
CA LEU A 43 11.01 -12.09 18.37
C LEU A 43 10.47 -12.44 19.76
N GLY A 44 11.11 -13.38 20.45
CA GLY A 44 10.68 -13.81 21.79
C GLY A 44 9.52 -14.81 21.77
N ASN A 45 9.04 -15.16 22.97
CA ASN A 45 8.06 -16.24 23.18
C ASN A 45 6.73 -15.76 23.78
N ALA A 46 6.40 -14.48 23.60
CA ALA A 46 5.15 -13.91 24.10
C ALA A 46 4.00 -14.25 23.13
N TYR A 47 3.43 -15.45 23.28
CA TYR A 47 2.33 -15.96 22.44
C TYR A 47 0.97 -15.94 23.14
N ASP A 48 0.95 -15.92 24.47
CA ASP A 48 -0.27 -16.14 25.26
C ASP A 48 -1.13 -14.87 25.46
N ALA A 49 -0.60 -13.70 25.08
CA ALA A 49 -1.30 -12.42 25.14
C ALA A 49 -0.78 -11.50 24.02
N PHE A 50 -1.50 -10.40 23.75
CA PHE A 50 -1.08 -9.39 22.78
C PHE A 50 0.18 -8.65 23.27
N GLY A 51 1.33 -9.31 23.11
CA GLY A 51 2.61 -8.93 23.65
C GLY A 51 3.23 -7.75 22.90
N TRP A 52 4.38 -7.31 23.40
CA TRP A 52 5.10 -6.15 22.86
C TRP A 52 5.39 -6.27 21.35
N VAL A 53 5.61 -7.50 20.84
CA VAL A 53 5.80 -7.78 19.41
C VAL A 53 4.57 -7.38 18.60
N ASN A 54 3.39 -7.84 19.01
CA ASN A 54 2.13 -7.53 18.33
C ASN A 54 1.74 -6.06 18.48
N GLN A 55 2.04 -5.44 19.63
CA GLN A 55 1.84 -3.99 19.82
C GLN A 55 2.73 -3.18 18.90
N THR A 56 3.98 -3.59 18.73
CA THR A 56 4.92 -2.95 17.80
C THR A 56 4.47 -3.14 16.36
N ALA A 57 4.06 -4.36 15.98
CA ALA A 57 3.50 -4.65 14.67
C ALA A 57 2.26 -3.79 14.39
N LEU A 58 1.36 -3.64 15.36
CA LEU A 58 0.19 -2.76 15.25
C LEU A 58 0.60 -1.29 15.02
N GLY A 59 1.58 -0.79 15.80
CA GLY A 59 2.09 0.57 15.64
C GLY A 59 2.68 0.82 14.24
N ILE A 60 3.51 -0.11 13.74
CA ILE A 60 4.05 -0.07 12.38
C ILE A 60 2.91 -0.12 11.35
N GLY A 61 1.92 -0.98 11.56
CA GLY A 61 0.77 -1.13 10.67
C GLY A 61 -0.04 0.13 10.50
N ILE A 62 -0.29 0.86 11.60
CA ILE A 62 -0.96 2.16 11.56
C ILE A 62 -0.17 3.16 10.69
N VAL A 63 1.15 3.24 10.86
CA VAL A 63 1.99 4.14 10.06
C VAL A 63 1.92 3.78 8.57
N LEU A 64 2.07 2.50 8.24
CA LEU A 64 1.99 2.02 6.85
C LEU A 64 0.62 2.30 6.22
N LEU A 65 -0.47 2.09 6.97
CA LEU A 65 -1.83 2.40 6.54
C LEU A 65 -1.99 3.89 6.23
N LEU A 66 -1.56 4.77 7.13
CA LEU A 66 -1.68 6.22 6.93
C LEU A 66 -0.88 6.70 5.71
N VAL A 67 0.35 6.21 5.55
CA VAL A 67 1.18 6.55 4.39
C VAL A 67 0.55 6.01 3.10
N GLY A 68 0.05 4.77 3.12
CA GLY A 68 -0.63 4.16 1.98
C GLY A 68 -1.86 4.93 1.53
N ILE A 69 -2.72 5.32 2.49
CA ILE A 69 -3.91 6.15 2.23
C ILE A 69 -3.51 7.49 1.62
N MET A 70 -2.46 8.14 2.15
CA MET A 70 -1.97 9.40 1.61
C MET A 70 -1.49 9.25 0.15
N PHE A 71 -0.79 8.16 -0.18
CA PHE A 71 -0.36 7.90 -1.56
C PHE A 71 -1.53 7.64 -2.50
N LEU A 72 -2.54 6.89 -2.07
CA LEU A 72 -3.77 6.68 -2.85
C LEU A 72 -4.50 8.01 -3.08
N PHE A 73 -4.64 8.83 -2.04
CA PHE A 73 -5.25 10.15 -2.16
C PHE A 73 -4.50 11.04 -3.18
N LEU A 74 -3.17 11.07 -3.11
CA LEU A 74 -2.35 11.84 -4.05
C LEU A 74 -2.42 11.30 -5.48
N ALA A 75 -2.47 9.98 -5.65
CA ALA A 75 -2.59 9.33 -6.96
C ALA A 75 -3.96 9.61 -7.61
N LEU A 76 -5.04 9.51 -6.85
CA LEU A 76 -6.41 9.70 -7.34
C LEU A 76 -6.74 11.19 -7.60
N ARG A 77 -6.05 12.11 -6.92
CA ARG A 77 -6.20 13.56 -7.14
C ARG A 77 -5.65 14.04 -8.49
N GLY A 78 -4.84 13.22 -9.19
CA GLY A 78 -4.20 13.54 -10.47
C GLY A 78 -5.14 13.81 -11.64
N GLY A 79 -6.44 13.51 -11.52
CA GLY A 79 -7.45 13.77 -12.56
C GLY A 79 -7.63 12.62 -13.56
N ILE A 80 -8.84 12.53 -14.12
CA ILE A 80 -9.22 11.51 -15.11
C ILE A 80 -8.48 11.81 -16.43
N VAL A 81 -7.71 10.84 -16.90
CA VAL A 81 -7.04 10.89 -18.21
C VAL A 81 -8.08 11.07 -19.30
N SER A 82 -7.95 12.07 -20.16
CA SER A 82 -8.90 12.22 -21.28
C SER A 82 -8.76 11.02 -22.22
N GLU A 83 -9.83 10.65 -22.93
CA GLU A 83 -9.79 9.53 -23.89
C GLU A 83 -8.65 9.66 -24.92
N ALA A 84 -8.29 10.88 -25.30
CA ALA A 84 -7.18 11.14 -26.22
C ALA A 84 -5.82 10.73 -25.62
N GLN A 85 -5.57 11.09 -24.35
CA GLN A 85 -4.37 10.67 -23.63
C GLN A 85 -4.38 9.16 -23.35
N ALA A 86 -5.53 8.57 -23.05
CA ALA A 86 -5.66 7.13 -22.86
C ALA A 86 -5.35 6.35 -24.15
N ARG A 87 -5.78 6.85 -25.32
CA ARG A 87 -5.42 6.29 -26.63
C ARG A 87 -3.93 6.45 -26.93
N GLU A 88 -3.32 7.59 -26.64
CA GLU A 88 -1.88 7.81 -26.87
C GLU A 88 -1.01 6.85 -26.05
N ILE A 89 -1.40 6.57 -24.79
CA ILE A 89 -0.74 5.56 -23.93
C ILE A 89 -0.93 4.13 -24.47
N GLY A 90 -2.06 3.85 -25.12
CA GLY A 90 -2.37 2.54 -25.73
C GLY A 90 -1.78 2.32 -27.13
N LEU A 91 -1.41 3.38 -27.86
CA LEU A 91 -1.01 3.31 -29.27
C LEU A 91 0.50 3.35 -29.52
N GLY A 92 1.33 3.55 -28.49
CA GLY A 92 2.79 3.51 -28.61
C GLY A 92 3.41 2.12 -28.81
N ARG A 93 2.60 1.05 -28.88
CA ARG A 93 3.06 -0.35 -29.00
C ARG A 93 2.76 -0.96 -30.37
N SER A 94 2.99 -0.18 -31.43
CA SER A 94 3.15 -0.70 -32.79
C SER A 94 4.32 0.00 -33.45
N ARG A 95 5.52 -0.44 -33.14
CA ARG A 95 6.63 -0.46 -34.10
C ARG A 95 7.42 -1.74 -33.86
N THR A 96 7.65 -2.44 -34.97
CA THR A 96 8.25 -3.78 -35.18
C THR A 96 7.34 -4.95 -34.84
#